data_AF-A0A2A6R9Z8-F1
#
_entry.id   AF-A0A2A6R9Z8-F1
#
_cell.length_a   1.000
_cell.length_b   1.000
_cell.length_c   1.000
_cell.angle_alpha   90.00
_cell.angle_beta   90.00
_cell.angle_gamma   90.00
#
_symmetry.space_group_name_H-M   'P 1'
#
loop_
_entity.id
_entity.type
_entity.pdbx_description
1 polymer ?
#
loop_
_entity_poly.entity_id
_entity_poly.type
_entity_poly.pdbx_seq_one_letter_code
_entity_poly.pdbx_strand_id
1 'polypeptide(L)'
;MIGKFEELVLLALIKAGPASQAAKVYEVFQKTQSKMPKFAAMYTALDRMVTKRLVSEQLDESGSKPRRLFTITGTGRLALDEAVNATRNMQAFGGDLGGVHV
;
A
#
# COMPACT_ATOMS: atom_id res chain seq x y z
N MET A 1 -6.29 -11.45 3.08
CA MET A 1 -4.82 -11.34 3.07
C MET A 1 -4.32 -10.60 1.83
N ILE A 2 -3.45 -9.61 2.02
CA ILE A 2 -2.77 -8.85 0.96
C ILE A 2 -1.28 -9.25 0.93
N GLY A 3 -0.62 -9.10 -0.22
CA GLY A 3 0.80 -9.36 -0.35
C GLY A 3 1.65 -8.17 0.14
N LYS A 4 2.97 -8.40 0.25
CA LYS A 4 3.91 -7.37 0.70
C LYS A 4 3.93 -6.14 -0.21
N PHE A 5 3.74 -6.34 -1.51
CA PHE A 5 3.69 -5.23 -2.44
C PHE A 5 2.45 -4.36 -2.20
N GLU A 6 1.26 -4.97 -2.09
CA GLU A 6 0.02 -4.25 -1.76
C GLU A 6 0.10 -3.55 -0.40
N GLU A 7 0.71 -4.18 0.60
CA GLU A 7 0.97 -3.55 1.91
C GLU A 7 1.74 -2.24 1.77
N LEU A 8 2.87 -2.26 1.04
CA LEU A 8 3.69 -1.07 0.81
C LEU A 8 2.94 0.00 0.00
N VAL A 9 2.12 -0.40 -0.98
CA VAL A 9 1.30 0.53 -1.76
C VAL A 9 0.22 1.19 -0.90
N LEU A 10 -0.44 0.45 0.01
CA LEU A 10 -1.42 1.01 0.95
C LEU A 10 -0.77 1.98 1.94
N LEU A 11 0.42 1.67 2.45
CA LEU A 11 1.19 2.58 3.30
C LEU A 11 1.54 3.88 2.56
N ALA A 12 1.98 3.77 1.30
CA ALA A 12 2.24 4.94 0.47
C ALA A 12 0.97 5.75 0.19
N LEU A 13 -0.18 5.09 -0.04
CA LEU A 13 -1.47 5.74 -0.22
C LEU A 13 -1.92 6.51 1.02
N ILE A 14 -1.79 5.91 2.21
CA ILE A 14 -2.07 6.58 3.49
C ILE A 14 -1.20 7.84 3.63
N LYS A 15 0.10 7.72 3.35
CA LYS A 15 1.04 8.85 3.45
C LYS A 15 0.81 9.92 2.37
N ALA A 16 0.31 9.56 1.20
CA ALA A 16 -0.11 10.51 0.17
C ALA A 16 -1.36 11.30 0.61
N GLY A 17 -2.16 10.76 1.50
CA GLY A 17 -3.40 11.34 2.01
C GLY A 17 -4.65 10.88 1.23
N PRO A 18 -5.85 11.18 1.74
CA PRO A 18 -7.10 10.81 1.09
C PRO A 18 -7.24 11.49 -0.28
N ALA A 19 -8.04 10.88 -1.17
CA ALA A 19 -8.30 11.37 -2.52
C ALA A 19 -7.02 11.64 -3.34
N SER A 20 -6.06 10.73 -3.27
CA SER A 20 -4.76 10.88 -3.92
C SER A 20 -4.71 10.27 -5.31
N GLN A 21 -4.07 10.96 -6.26
CA GLN A 21 -3.76 10.40 -7.58
C GLN A 21 -2.67 9.33 -7.48
N ALA A 22 -2.71 8.33 -8.37
CA ALA A 22 -1.69 7.28 -8.44
C ALA A 22 -0.26 7.85 -8.58
N ALA A 23 -0.07 8.96 -9.32
CA ALA A 23 1.24 9.62 -9.43
C ALA A 23 1.79 10.10 -8.08
N LYS A 24 0.94 10.69 -7.22
CA LYS A 24 1.32 11.13 -5.88
C LYS A 24 1.67 9.94 -4.98
N VAL A 25 0.88 8.85 -5.06
CA VAL A 25 1.18 7.60 -4.34
C VAL A 25 2.54 7.06 -4.76
N TYR A 26 2.86 7.10 -6.06
CA TYR A 26 4.13 6.63 -6.61
C TYR A 26 5.31 7.45 -6.11
N GLU A 27 5.17 8.78 -6.09
CA GLU A 27 6.18 9.70 -5.56
C GLU A 27 6.46 9.43 -4.08
N VAL A 28 5.41 9.21 -3.28
CA VAL A 28 5.56 8.82 -1.88
C VAL A 28 6.26 7.47 -1.75
N PHE A 29 5.91 6.50 -2.59
CA PHE A 29 6.54 5.18 -2.62
C PHE A 29 8.04 5.29 -2.94
N GLN A 30 8.42 6.10 -3.94
CA GLN A 30 9.83 6.36 -4.32
C GLN A 30 10.68 6.80 -3.14
N LYS A 31 10.16 7.74 -2.35
CA LYS A 31 10.89 8.32 -1.22
C LYS A 31 11.11 7.34 -0.06
N THR A 32 10.50 6.15 -0.11
CA THR A 32 10.52 5.18 0.98
C THR A 32 11.14 3.83 0.64
N GLN A 33 11.36 3.53 -0.65
CA GLN A 33 11.83 2.22 -1.09
C GLN A 33 13.17 2.29 -1.81
N SER A 34 14.07 1.36 -1.49
CA SER A 34 15.39 1.24 -2.13
C SER A 34 15.32 0.64 -3.54
N LYS A 35 14.33 -0.23 -3.80
CA LYS A 35 14.08 -0.82 -5.12
C LYS A 35 12.73 -0.38 -5.63
N MET A 36 12.72 0.15 -6.85
CA MET A 36 11.53 0.75 -7.40
C MET A 36 10.79 -0.17 -8.39
N PRO A 37 9.53 -0.52 -8.15
CA PRO A 37 8.69 -1.15 -9.15
C PRO A 37 8.28 -0.13 -10.22
N LYS A 38 7.98 -0.61 -11.43
CA LYS A 38 7.43 0.23 -12.49
C LYS A 38 6.09 0.84 -12.07
N PHE A 39 5.81 2.07 -12.49
CA PHE A 39 4.54 2.76 -12.24
C PHE A 39 3.32 1.89 -12.60
N ALA A 40 3.35 1.23 -13.76
CA ALA A 40 2.28 0.36 -14.22
C ALA A 40 1.95 -0.78 -13.24
N ALA A 41 2.96 -1.33 -12.54
CA ALA A 41 2.74 -2.38 -11.54
C ALA A 41 2.00 -1.83 -10.32
N MET A 42 2.38 -0.65 -9.84
CA MET A 42 1.70 0.00 -8.72
C MET A 42 0.26 0.41 -9.09
N TYR A 43 0.07 0.94 -10.30
CA TYR A 43 -1.26 1.27 -10.80
C TYR A 43 -2.16 0.02 -10.89
N THR A 44 -1.63 -1.09 -11.41
CA THR A 44 -2.33 -2.38 -11.44
C THR A 44 -2.67 -2.89 -10.04
N ALA A 45 -1.80 -2.67 -9.05
CA ALA A 45 -2.09 -3.02 -7.66
C ALA A 45 -3.23 -2.17 -7.09
N LEU A 46 -3.25 -0.85 -7.34
CA LEU A 46 -4.37 0.02 -6.96
C LEU A 46 -5.69 -0.48 -7.58
N ASP A 47 -5.70 -0.82 -8.87
CA ASP A 47 -6.88 -1.37 -9.56
C ASP A 47 -7.38 -2.67 -8.90
N ARG A 48 -6.46 -3.62 -8.64
CA ARG A 48 -6.82 -4.87 -7.96
C ARG A 48 -7.37 -4.63 -6.56
N MET A 49 -6.83 -3.64 -5.84
CA MET A 49 -7.32 -3.28 -4.51
C MET A 49 -8.68 -2.57 -4.55
N VAL A 50 -8.98 -1.84 -5.63
CA VAL A 50 -10.34 -1.33 -5.90
C VAL A 50 -11.31 -2.48 -6.15
N THR A 51 -10.98 -3.45 -7.01
CA THR A 51 -11.81 -4.64 -7.23
C THR A 51 -12.07 -5.40 -5.92
N LYS A 52 -11.08 -5.46 -5.03
CA LYS A 52 -11.18 -6.10 -3.70
C LYS A 52 -11.84 -5.23 -2.63
N ARG A 53 -12.27 -3.99 -2.96
CA ARG A 53 -12.87 -3.02 -2.03
C ARG A 53 -11.96 -2.60 -0.87
N LEU A 54 -10.64 -2.72 -1.04
CA LEU A 54 -9.63 -2.27 -0.06
C LEU A 54 -9.27 -0.79 -0.28
N VAL A 55 -9.49 -0.30 -1.51
CA VAL A 55 -9.32 1.08 -1.91
C VAL A 55 -10.61 1.50 -2.62
N SER A 56 -11.11 2.69 -2.33
CA SER A 56 -12.17 3.32 -3.11
C SER A 56 -11.55 4.22 -4.16
N GLU A 57 -12.23 4.34 -5.30
CA GLU A 57 -11.89 5.31 -6.33
C GLU A 57 -13.00 6.35 -6.50
N GLN A 58 -12.60 7.57 -6.85
CA GLN A 58 -13.49 8.62 -7.32
C GLN A 58 -12.90 9.22 -8.59
N LEU A 59 -13.75 9.45 -9.59
CA LEU A 59 -13.36 10.23 -10.76
C LEU A 59 -13.52 11.72 -10.44
N ASP A 60 -12.44 12.48 -10.57
CA ASP A 60 -12.43 13.93 -10.51
C ASP A 60 -12.42 14.51 -11.92
N GLU A 61 -13.53 15.14 -12.30
CA GLU A 61 -13.76 15.76 -13.61
C GLU A 61 -13.58 17.29 -13.59
N SER A 62 -13.16 17.87 -12.47
CA SER A 62 -13.00 19.33 -12.34
C SER A 62 -11.87 19.92 -13.20
N GLY A 63 -10.97 19.08 -13.71
CA GLY A 63 -9.85 19.48 -14.56
C GLY A 63 -10.09 19.22 -16.05
N SER A 64 -9.18 19.72 -16.88
CA SER A 64 -9.18 19.49 -18.34
C SER A 64 -9.08 18.00 -18.74
N LYS A 65 -8.66 17.14 -17.82
CA LYS A 65 -8.61 15.69 -17.98
C LYS A 65 -9.15 15.02 -16.72
N PRO A 66 -10.05 14.02 -16.84
CA PRO A 66 -10.51 13.24 -15.71
C PRO A 66 -9.35 12.56 -14.98
N ARG A 67 -9.37 12.58 -13.64
CA ARG A 67 -8.34 11.99 -12.78
C ARG A 67 -8.98 11.02 -11.80
N ARG A 68 -8.40 9.83 -11.66
CA ARG A 68 -8.79 8.88 -10.61
C ARG A 68 -8.11 9.24 -9.30
N LEU A 69 -8.91 9.41 -8.26
CA LEU A 69 -8.49 9.68 -6.90
C LEU A 69 -8.75 8.44 -6.06
N PHE A 70 -7.75 8.03 -5.29
CA PHE A 70 -7.78 6.80 -4.48
C PHE A 70 -7.78 7.15 -3.00
N THR A 71 -8.55 6.38 -2.23
CA THR A 71 -8.60 6.46 -0.76
C THR A 71 -8.68 5.06 -0.19
N ILE A 72 -7.92 4.75 0.86
CA ILE A 72 -8.03 3.47 1.55
C ILE A 72 -9.41 3.37 2.24
N THR A 73 -10.05 2.21 2.16
CA THR A 73 -11.33 1.95 2.85
C THR A 73 -11.08 1.43 4.27
N GLY A 74 -12.14 1.34 5.09
CA GLY A 74 -12.05 0.69 6.40
C GLY A 74 -11.62 -0.79 6.31
N THR A 75 -12.15 -1.54 5.34
CA THR A 75 -11.72 -2.92 5.06
C THR A 75 -10.29 -3.01 4.59
N GLY A 76 -9.84 -2.04 3.77
CA GLY A 76 -8.42 -1.90 3.38
C GLY A 76 -7.51 -1.67 4.57
N ARG A 77 -7.94 -0.84 5.53
CA ARG A 77 -7.19 -0.58 6.76
C ARG A 77 -7.05 -1.84 7.61
N LEU A 78 -8.14 -2.60 7.81
CA LEU A 78 -8.09 -3.86 8.55
C LEU A 78 -7.15 -4.88 7.89
N ALA A 79 -7.22 -5.03 6.56
CA ALA A 79 -6.34 -5.93 5.81
C ALA A 79 -4.86 -5.50 5.89
N LEU A 80 -4.59 -4.19 5.93
CA LEU A 80 -3.25 -3.66 6.13
C LEU A 80 -2.73 -3.97 7.54
N ASP A 81 -3.54 -3.73 8.56
CA ASP A 81 -3.16 -4.00 9.95
C ASP A 81 -2.88 -5.50 10.16
N GLU A 82 -3.67 -6.39 9.56
CA GLU A 82 -3.43 -7.84 9.53
C GLU A 82 -2.07 -8.19 8.91
N ALA A 83 -1.74 -7.62 7.73
CA ALA A 83 -0.49 -7.89 7.02
C ALA A 83 0.76 -7.37 7.77
N VAL A 84 0.66 -6.17 8.36
CA VAL A 84 1.74 -5.59 9.17
C VAL A 84 2.00 -6.44 10.42
N ASN A 85 0.93 -6.87 11.10
CA ASN A 85 1.05 -7.72 12.28
C ASN A 85 1.63 -9.10 11.94
N ALA A 86 1.21 -9.72 10.83
CA ALA A 86 1.78 -10.97 10.36
C ALA A 86 3.29 -10.83 10.07
N THR A 87 3.71 -9.74 9.43
CA THR A 87 5.12 -9.45 9.16
C THR A 87 5.92 -9.28 10.45
N ARG A 88 5.39 -8.52 11.42
CA ARG A 88 6.04 -8.29 12.72
C ARG A 88 6.20 -9.60 13.49
N ASN A 89 5.19 -10.46 13.50
CA ASN A 89 5.25 -11.74 14.20
C ASN A 89 6.35 -12.63 13.61
N MET A 90 6.49 -12.67 12.28
CA MET A 90 7.60 -13.43 11.65
C MET A 90 8.98 -12.88 12.04
N GLN A 91 9.14 -11.57 12.17
CA GLN A 91 10.40 -10.96 12.62
C GLN A 91 10.70 -11.29 14.08
N ALA A 92 9.69 -11.33 14.95
CA ALA A 92 9.84 -11.72 16.35
C ALA A 92 10.30 -13.18 16.49
N PHE A 93 9.74 -14.11 15.71
CA PHE A 93 10.18 -15.51 15.69
C PHE A 93 11.64 -15.69 15.25
N GLY A 94 12.15 -14.85 14.34
CA GLY A 94 13.54 -14.90 13.90
C GLY A 94 14.55 -14.33 14.91
N GLY A 95 14.10 -13.47 15.85
CA GLY A 95 14.95 -12.87 16.89
C GLY A 95 15.23 -13.80 18.07
N ASP A 96 14.35 -14.76 18.34
CA ASP A 96 14.43 -15.65 19.51
C ASP A 96 15.41 -16.83 19.34
N LEU A 97 15.97 -17.00 18.13
CA LEU A 97 16.95 -18.06 17.81
C LEU A 97 18.43 -17.60 17.95
N GLY A 98 18.67 -16.33 18.33
CA GLY A 98 20.02 -15.77 18.49
C GLY A 98 20.64 -15.92 19.89
N GLY A 99 19.93 -16.53 20.83
CA GLY A 99 20.31 -16.64 22.24
C GLY A 99 20.77 -18.04 22.67
N VAL A 100 21.71 -18.66 21.94
CA VAL A 100 22.46 -19.80 22.48
C VAL A 100 23.88 -19.32 22.76
N HIS A 101 24.10 -18.93 24.01
CA HIS A 101 25.44 -18.84 24.58
C HIS A 101 26.00 -20.27 24.70
N VAL A 102 27.11 -20.50 24.00
CA VAL A 102 28.15 -21.48 24.36
C VAL A 102 29.43 -20.73 24.65
#